data_AF-A0A7Y0EIT6-F1
#
_entry.id   AF-A0A7Y0EIT6-F1
#
_cell.length_a   1.000
_cell.length_b   1.000
_cell.length_c   1.000
_cell.angle_alpha   90.00
_cell.angle_beta   90.00
_cell.angle_gamma   90.00
#
_symmetry.space_group_name_H-M   'P 1'
#
loop_
_entity.id
_entity.type
_entity.pdbx_description
1 polymer ?
#
loop_
_entity_poly.entity_id
_entity_poly.type
_entity_poly.pdbx_seq_one_letter_code
_entity_poly.pdbx_strand_id
1 'polypeptide(L)'
;MSNKKLDADKVGSTNLEGLANLNIAGGQTVSEKNLALIKKEIGDKPIIDIDLRQESHGLINGMVISWFGNNDDANIGLTREQVVKDEKDKLDKISKEKYAKFENLPKESVNTISEIKNPEKVQTEEELAKSQGVGYLRITVSDHLKPLNDQVDLFVSSVKDTPKDTWLYFHCRAGIGRTTTFMAMYDMMHNAKTVSFDDIVKRQFLIGGTNLVDCTKPRNKKQHEERAEFVKKFYQYCHDNNDGFKTTWSQWCKNNNIQ
;
A
#
# COMPACT_ATOMS: atom_id res chain seq x y z
N MET A 1 4.66 0.96 -15.97
CA MET A 1 5.07 -0.18 -15.11
C MET A 1 6.26 -0.88 -15.74
N SER A 2 7.12 -1.49 -14.94
CA SER A 2 8.24 -2.28 -15.45
C SER A 2 7.78 -3.73 -15.69
N ASN A 3 7.49 -4.10 -16.95
CA ASN A 3 7.22 -5.48 -17.35
C ASN A 3 8.53 -6.29 -17.49
N LYS A 4 9.39 -6.20 -16.49
CA LYS A 4 10.68 -6.91 -16.50
C LYS A 4 10.37 -8.37 -16.20
N LYS A 5 10.61 -9.24 -17.19
CA LYS A 5 10.56 -10.70 -16.98
C LYS A 5 11.47 -11.04 -15.81
N LEU A 6 11.00 -11.92 -14.92
CA LEU A 6 11.79 -12.44 -13.82
C LEU A 6 13.09 -13.03 -14.37
N ASP A 7 14.20 -12.65 -13.76
CA ASP A 7 15.53 -13.15 -14.09
C ASP A 7 15.64 -14.61 -13.63
N ALA A 8 15.70 -15.53 -14.59
CA ALA A 8 15.64 -16.98 -14.33
C ALA A 8 16.75 -17.45 -13.38
N ASP A 9 17.93 -16.85 -13.46
CA ASP A 9 19.07 -17.17 -12.60
C ASP A 9 18.82 -16.74 -11.15
N LYS A 10 18.06 -15.65 -10.95
CA LYS A 10 17.68 -15.14 -9.61
C LYS A 10 16.48 -15.87 -9.02
N VAL A 11 15.57 -16.37 -9.87
CA VAL A 11 14.45 -17.21 -9.43
C VAL A 11 14.99 -18.49 -8.81
N GLY A 12 15.92 -19.18 -9.48
CA GLY A 12 16.49 -20.44 -9.00
C GLY A 12 15.39 -21.45 -8.65
N SER A 13 15.40 -21.98 -7.43
CA SER A 13 14.42 -22.96 -6.94
C SER A 13 13.18 -22.34 -6.27
N THR A 14 12.94 -21.03 -6.41
CA THR A 14 11.81 -20.37 -5.73
C THR A 14 10.46 -20.83 -6.27
N ASN A 15 9.54 -21.18 -5.37
CA ASN A 15 8.19 -21.60 -5.75
C ASN A 15 7.33 -20.42 -6.24
N LEU A 16 6.94 -20.46 -7.52
CA LEU A 16 6.11 -19.45 -8.18
C LEU A 16 4.63 -19.85 -8.30
N GLU A 17 4.21 -20.95 -7.68
CA GLU A 17 2.82 -21.43 -7.70
C GLU A 17 1.85 -20.32 -7.24
N GLY A 18 0.77 -20.14 -7.99
CA GLY A 18 -0.29 -19.16 -7.71
C GLY A 18 0.09 -17.70 -7.97
N LEU A 19 1.37 -17.34 -8.14
CA LEU A 19 1.82 -15.94 -8.27
C LEU A 19 1.18 -15.23 -9.47
N ALA A 20 1.12 -15.90 -10.62
CA ALA A 20 0.54 -15.34 -11.85
C ALA A 20 -0.98 -15.09 -11.77
N ASN A 21 -1.66 -15.72 -10.79
CA ASN A 21 -3.12 -15.64 -10.62
C ASN A 21 -3.51 -14.64 -9.53
N LEU A 22 -2.55 -13.96 -8.88
CA LEU A 22 -2.86 -12.99 -7.83
C LEU A 22 -3.54 -11.72 -8.38
N ASN A 23 -3.31 -11.36 -9.65
CA ASN A 23 -3.81 -10.10 -10.23
C ASN A 23 -3.48 -8.88 -9.35
N ILE A 24 -2.24 -8.78 -8.89
CA ILE A 24 -1.77 -7.65 -8.10
C ILE A 24 -0.65 -6.91 -8.81
N ALA A 25 -0.59 -5.60 -8.57
CA ALA A 25 0.53 -4.75 -8.95
C ALA A 25 0.86 -3.80 -7.80
N GLY A 26 2.07 -3.25 -7.81
CA GLY A 26 2.52 -2.33 -6.78
C GLY A 26 3.33 -1.17 -7.34
N GLY A 27 3.23 0.00 -6.69
CA GLY A 27 4.03 1.16 -7.09
C GLY A 27 4.01 2.35 -6.13
N GLN A 28 4.52 3.47 -6.64
CA GLN A 28 4.55 4.77 -5.97
C GLN A 28 3.17 5.45 -6.03
N THR A 29 3.11 6.68 -5.52
CA THR A 29 1.90 7.52 -5.50
C THR A 29 1.15 7.59 -6.84
N VAL A 30 -0.17 7.70 -6.74
CA VAL A 30 -1.09 7.67 -7.88
C VAL A 30 -1.44 9.10 -8.30
N SER A 31 -0.73 9.60 -9.32
CA SER A 31 -1.16 10.80 -10.04
C SER A 31 -2.20 10.46 -11.11
N GLU A 32 -2.90 11.46 -11.62
CA GLU A 32 -3.86 11.26 -12.72
C GLU A 32 -3.19 10.61 -13.95
N LYS A 33 -1.97 11.05 -14.28
CA LYS A 33 -1.18 10.48 -15.38
C LYS A 33 -0.76 9.04 -15.11
N ASN A 34 -0.30 8.75 -13.89
CA ASN A 34 0.13 7.39 -13.54
C ASN A 34 -1.07 6.44 -13.47
N LEU A 35 -2.22 6.87 -12.99
CA LEU A 35 -3.45 6.07 -13.00
C LEU A 35 -3.86 5.68 -14.42
N ALA A 36 -3.77 6.62 -15.38
CA ALA A 36 -4.02 6.32 -16.79
C ALA A 36 -3.05 5.27 -17.35
N LEU A 37 -1.76 5.33 -16.97
CA LEU A 37 -0.78 4.30 -17.34
C LEU A 37 -1.08 2.96 -16.67
N ILE A 38 -1.52 2.97 -15.40
CA ILE A 38 -1.89 1.75 -14.67
C ILE A 38 -3.03 1.04 -15.36
N LYS A 39 -4.11 1.78 -15.65
CA LYS A 39 -5.27 1.27 -16.39
C LYS A 39 -4.89 0.72 -17.76
N LYS A 40 -4.01 1.43 -18.49
CA LYS A 40 -3.56 0.98 -19.82
C LYS A 40 -2.82 -0.36 -19.76
N GLU A 41 -1.97 -0.57 -18.75
CA GLU A 41 -1.19 -1.81 -18.63
C GLU A 41 -2.05 -2.99 -18.12
N ILE A 42 -2.99 -2.74 -17.21
CA ILE A 42 -3.91 -3.79 -16.70
C ILE A 42 -4.99 -4.14 -17.74
N GLY A 43 -5.40 -3.18 -18.57
CA GLY A 43 -6.45 -3.35 -19.57
C GLY A 43 -7.86 -3.19 -18.99
N ASP A 44 -8.83 -3.84 -19.62
CA ASP A 44 -10.27 -3.67 -19.32
C ASP A 44 -10.75 -4.41 -18.05
N LYS A 45 -9.82 -4.80 -17.17
CA LYS A 45 -10.15 -5.50 -15.93
C LYS A 45 -10.55 -4.50 -14.84
N PRO A 46 -11.46 -4.87 -13.92
CA PRO A 46 -11.74 -4.06 -12.74
C PRO A 46 -10.46 -3.85 -11.93
N ILE A 47 -10.25 -2.63 -11.43
CA ILE A 47 -9.09 -2.28 -10.60
C ILE A 47 -9.62 -1.72 -9.28
N ILE A 48 -8.98 -2.11 -8.18
CA ILE A 48 -9.11 -1.45 -6.89
C ILE A 48 -7.75 -0.85 -6.53
N ASP A 49 -7.75 0.46 -6.32
CA ASP A 49 -6.62 1.22 -5.81
C ASP A 49 -6.54 1.05 -4.29
N ILE A 50 -5.44 0.45 -3.81
CA ILE A 50 -5.19 0.16 -2.41
C ILE A 50 -4.16 1.16 -1.89
N ASP A 51 -4.67 2.26 -1.33
CA ASP A 51 -3.88 3.33 -0.76
C ASP A 51 -3.49 2.99 0.69
N LEU A 52 -2.19 2.78 0.90
CA LEU A 52 -1.61 2.39 2.18
C LEU A 52 -1.09 3.58 3.00
N ARG A 53 -1.44 4.81 2.62
CA ARG A 53 -0.80 6.03 3.16
C ARG A 53 -1.54 6.57 4.37
N GLN A 54 -0.87 6.68 5.52
CA GLN A 54 -1.46 7.40 6.66
C GLN A 54 -1.32 8.91 6.51
N GLU A 55 -0.26 9.37 5.86
CA GLU A 55 -0.01 10.78 5.64
C GLU A 55 -1.12 11.42 4.79
N SER A 56 -1.58 12.60 5.19
CA SER A 56 -2.61 13.33 4.46
C SER A 56 -2.08 13.72 3.09
N HIS A 57 -2.86 13.47 2.04
CA HIS A 57 -2.48 13.76 0.67
C HIS A 57 -3.69 14.00 -0.24
N GLY A 58 -3.43 14.40 -1.47
CA GLY A 58 -4.46 14.57 -2.47
C GLY A 58 -3.86 15.06 -3.78
N LEU A 59 -4.69 15.64 -4.63
CA LEU A 59 -4.27 16.09 -5.94
C LEU A 59 -4.67 17.53 -6.22
N ILE A 60 -3.75 18.26 -6.88
CA ILE A 60 -4.01 19.55 -7.49
C ILE A 60 -3.72 19.44 -8.98
N ASN A 61 -4.71 19.69 -9.83
CA ASN A 61 -4.61 19.56 -11.30
C ASN A 61 -4.00 18.22 -11.74
N GLY A 62 -4.37 17.13 -11.06
CA GLY A 62 -3.87 15.78 -11.32
C GLY A 62 -2.46 15.48 -10.79
N MET A 63 -1.79 16.46 -10.18
CA MET A 63 -0.49 16.30 -9.51
C MET A 63 -0.69 15.91 -8.04
N VAL A 64 0.00 14.87 -7.58
CA VAL A 64 -0.05 14.43 -6.18
C VAL A 64 0.67 15.42 -5.27
N ILE A 65 0.05 15.74 -4.15
CA ILE A 65 0.63 16.52 -3.05
C ILE A 65 0.45 15.76 -1.73
N SER A 66 1.28 16.04 -0.74
CA SER A 66 1.14 15.48 0.61
C SER A 66 1.61 16.47 1.67
N TRP A 67 0.99 16.40 2.85
CA TRP A 67 1.41 17.18 4.02
C TRP A 67 2.45 16.39 4.79
N PHE A 68 3.71 16.76 4.59
CA PHE A 68 4.85 16.13 5.25
C PHE A 68 5.08 16.75 6.63
N GLY A 69 4.96 15.98 7.71
CA GLY A 69 5.47 16.35 9.03
C GLY A 69 6.93 15.91 9.22
N ASN A 70 7.53 16.21 10.37
CA ASN A 70 8.82 15.60 10.72
C ASN A 70 8.69 14.06 10.65
N ASN A 71 9.49 13.43 9.79
CA ASN A 71 9.51 11.97 9.52
C ASN A 71 8.23 11.33 8.94
N ASP A 72 7.29 12.08 8.32
CA ASP A 72 6.00 11.53 7.86
C ASP A 72 5.08 11.00 8.99
N ASP A 73 5.41 11.32 10.24
CA ASP A 73 4.74 10.82 11.46
C ASP A 73 3.54 11.69 11.91
N ALA A 74 3.14 12.67 11.09
CA ALA A 74 2.18 13.72 11.48
C ALA A 74 0.82 13.18 11.98
N ASN A 75 0.46 11.98 11.51
CA ASN A 75 -0.81 11.34 11.76
C ASN A 75 -0.71 10.09 12.66
N ILE A 76 0.47 9.82 13.25
CA ILE A 76 0.63 8.70 14.19
C ILE A 76 -0.30 8.90 15.39
N GLY A 77 -1.04 7.84 15.73
CA GLY A 77 -2.01 7.83 16.83
C GLY A 77 -3.42 8.30 16.46
N LEU A 78 -3.64 8.78 15.23
CA LEU A 78 -4.98 9.11 14.74
C LEU A 78 -5.71 7.86 14.20
N THR A 79 -7.04 7.84 14.35
CA THR A 79 -7.88 6.84 13.67
C THR A 79 -7.97 7.14 12.18
N ARG A 80 -8.39 6.15 11.39
CA ARG A 80 -8.62 6.30 9.96
C ARG A 80 -9.59 7.46 9.66
N GLU A 81 -10.68 7.59 10.42
CA GLU A 81 -11.68 8.64 10.24
C GLU A 81 -11.10 10.02 10.50
N GLN A 82 -10.24 10.15 11.52
CA GLN A 82 -9.56 11.41 11.83
C GLN A 82 -8.59 11.80 10.72
N VAL A 83 -7.82 10.85 10.20
CA VAL A 83 -6.90 11.09 9.06
C VAL A 83 -7.65 11.53 7.82
N VAL A 84 -8.70 10.78 7.43
CA VAL A 84 -9.50 11.11 6.23
C VAL A 84 -10.18 12.47 6.38
N LYS A 85 -10.67 12.81 7.57
CA LYS A 85 -11.26 14.12 7.84
C LYS A 85 -10.24 15.25 7.72
N ASP A 86 -9.08 15.11 8.36
CA ASP A 86 -8.00 16.11 8.30
C ASP A 86 -7.51 16.33 6.86
N GLU A 87 -7.32 15.24 6.10
CA GLU A 87 -6.96 15.28 4.68
C GLU A 87 -7.98 16.07 3.86
N LYS A 88 -9.27 15.79 4.05
CA LYS A 88 -10.34 16.51 3.37
C LYS A 88 -10.38 18.00 3.74
N ASP A 89 -10.31 18.33 5.03
CA ASP A 89 -10.32 19.72 5.50
C ASP A 89 -9.14 20.52 4.90
N LYS A 90 -7.97 19.90 4.78
CA LYS A 90 -6.77 20.48 4.15
C LYS A 90 -6.97 20.74 2.65
N LEU A 91 -7.57 19.81 1.91
CA LEU A 91 -7.87 19.98 0.48
C LEU A 91 -8.98 21.03 0.24
N ASP A 92 -10.03 21.03 1.07
CA ASP A 92 -11.11 22.01 1.01
C ASP A 92 -10.59 23.43 1.23
N LYS A 93 -9.63 23.60 2.16
CA LYS A 93 -8.94 24.87 2.37
C LYS A 93 -8.24 25.37 1.10
N ILE A 94 -7.47 24.51 0.42
CA ILE A 94 -6.80 24.86 -0.84
C ILE A 94 -7.82 25.25 -1.92
N SER A 95 -8.93 24.50 -2.02
CA SER A 95 -9.99 24.77 -2.99
C SER A 95 -10.66 26.13 -2.74
N LYS A 96 -10.87 26.51 -1.47
CA LYS A 96 -11.46 27.78 -1.05
C LYS A 96 -10.51 28.96 -1.23
N GLU A 97 -9.26 28.81 -0.82
CA GLU A 97 -8.24 29.88 -0.90
C GLU A 97 -7.67 30.05 -2.31
N LYS A 98 -7.90 29.07 -3.19
CA LYS A 98 -7.37 29.05 -4.55
C LYS A 98 -5.84 29.22 -4.59
N TYR A 99 -5.17 28.68 -3.58
CA TYR A 99 -3.73 28.81 -3.43
C TYR A 99 -3.15 27.61 -2.68
N ALA A 100 -2.01 27.12 -3.15
CA ALA A 100 -1.20 26.14 -2.45
C ALA A 100 0.26 26.56 -2.53
N LYS A 101 0.97 26.51 -1.40
CA LYS A 101 2.40 26.75 -1.31
C LYS A 101 3.10 25.47 -0.89
N PHE A 102 4.23 25.18 -1.51
CA PHE A 102 5.02 23.98 -1.25
C PHE A 102 6.39 24.36 -0.71
N GLU A 103 6.84 23.57 0.26
CA GLU A 103 8.22 23.60 0.71
C GLU A 103 9.06 22.73 -0.22
N ASN A 104 10.22 23.23 -0.61
CA ASN A 104 11.20 22.41 -1.31
C ASN A 104 11.97 21.59 -0.28
N LEU A 105 11.60 20.33 -0.12
CA LEU A 105 12.25 19.38 0.76
C LEU A 105 13.26 18.54 -0.06
N PRO A 106 14.58 18.76 0.10
CA PRO A 106 15.59 17.99 -0.63
C PRO A 106 15.42 16.48 -0.40
N LYS A 107 15.49 15.68 -1.47
CA LYS A 107 15.24 14.22 -1.51
C LYS A 107 13.78 13.77 -1.39
N GLU A 108 12.91 14.63 -0.87
CA GLU A 108 11.50 14.30 -0.64
C GLU A 108 10.58 14.88 -1.72
N SER A 109 10.95 16.04 -2.27
CA SER A 109 10.23 16.71 -3.35
C SER A 109 10.63 16.14 -4.72
N VAL A 110 9.62 15.70 -5.47
CA VAL A 110 9.79 15.18 -6.84
C VAL A 110 9.76 16.27 -7.92
N ASN A 111 9.43 17.51 -7.54
CA ASN A 111 9.41 18.67 -8.42
C ASN A 111 9.93 19.92 -7.69
N THR A 112 10.12 21.00 -8.44
CA THR A 112 10.58 22.31 -7.94
C THR A 112 9.45 23.34 -7.88
N ILE A 113 8.18 22.91 -8.00
CA ILE A 113 7.03 23.82 -7.97
C ILE A 113 6.90 24.36 -6.54
N SER A 114 7.03 25.67 -6.38
CA SER A 114 6.97 26.33 -5.07
C SER A 114 5.56 26.76 -4.69
N GLU A 115 4.68 26.98 -5.67
CA GLU A 115 3.29 27.35 -5.44
C GLU A 115 2.39 27.05 -6.65
N ILE A 116 1.08 26.93 -6.39
CA ILE A 116 0.01 26.92 -7.39
C ILE A 116 -1.01 27.98 -7.00
N LYS A 117 -1.32 28.88 -7.94
CA LYS A 117 -2.38 29.89 -7.84
C LYS A 117 -3.55 29.49 -8.73
N ASN A 118 -4.77 29.69 -8.24
CA ASN A 118 -6.02 29.36 -8.94
C ASN A 118 -6.04 27.92 -9.49
N PRO A 119 -5.91 26.89 -8.62
CA PRO A 119 -6.01 25.50 -9.06
C PRO A 119 -7.37 25.25 -9.73
N GLU A 120 -7.34 24.61 -10.89
CA GLU A 120 -8.53 24.25 -11.67
C GLU A 120 -9.29 23.13 -10.96
N LYS A 121 -8.56 22.16 -10.40
CA LYS A 121 -9.12 21.01 -9.71
C LYS A 121 -8.30 20.66 -8.47
N VAL A 122 -8.99 20.51 -7.34
CA VAL A 122 -8.45 19.96 -6.09
C VAL A 122 -9.33 18.77 -5.74
N GLN A 123 -8.73 17.61 -5.50
CA GLN A 123 -9.48 16.36 -5.27
C GLN A 123 -8.73 15.42 -4.33
N THR A 124 -9.46 14.56 -3.64
CA THR A 124 -8.90 13.40 -2.94
C THR A 124 -8.47 12.33 -3.96
N GLU A 125 -7.66 11.38 -3.52
CA GLU A 125 -7.32 10.22 -4.35
C GLU A 125 -8.56 9.33 -4.62
N GLU A 126 -9.46 9.21 -3.65
CA GLU A 126 -10.75 8.52 -3.81
C GLU A 126 -11.61 9.16 -4.91
N GLU A 127 -11.67 10.49 -4.96
CA GLU A 127 -12.40 11.23 -6.00
C GLU A 127 -11.78 11.00 -7.39
N LEU A 128 -10.45 10.98 -7.48
CA LEU A 128 -9.76 10.62 -8.71
C LEU A 128 -10.13 9.19 -9.14
N ALA A 129 -9.94 8.20 -8.26
CA ALA A 129 -10.21 6.80 -8.54
C ALA A 129 -11.66 6.58 -9.02
N LYS A 130 -12.64 7.12 -8.29
CA LYS A 130 -14.06 7.06 -8.65
C LYS A 130 -14.34 7.71 -10.00
N SER A 131 -13.76 8.89 -10.28
CA SER A 131 -13.93 9.58 -11.57
C SER A 131 -13.37 8.78 -12.75
N GLN A 132 -12.47 7.84 -12.49
CA GLN A 132 -11.85 6.97 -13.48
C GLN A 132 -12.46 5.56 -13.51
N GLY A 133 -13.53 5.29 -12.76
CA GLY A 133 -14.16 3.97 -12.67
C GLY A 133 -13.30 2.92 -11.96
N VAL A 134 -12.41 3.36 -11.07
CA VAL A 134 -11.52 2.52 -10.27
C VAL A 134 -12.07 2.45 -8.85
N GLY A 135 -12.13 1.23 -8.29
CA GLY A 135 -12.47 1.04 -6.88
C GLY A 135 -11.38 1.62 -5.98
N TYR A 136 -11.70 1.97 -4.74
CA TYR A 136 -10.73 2.60 -3.84
C TYR A 136 -10.85 2.04 -2.43
N LEU A 137 -9.73 1.68 -1.83
CA LEU A 137 -9.62 1.27 -0.43
C LEU A 137 -8.46 1.99 0.24
N ARG A 138 -8.77 2.78 1.27
CA ARG A 138 -7.79 3.48 2.10
C ARG A 138 -7.50 2.73 3.39
N ILE A 139 -6.24 2.33 3.58
CA ILE A 139 -5.69 1.75 4.81
C ILE A 139 -4.57 2.66 5.30
N THR A 140 -4.79 3.37 6.41
CA THR A 140 -3.90 4.44 6.88
C THR A 140 -2.70 3.92 7.65
N VAL A 141 -1.78 3.23 6.97
CA VAL A 141 -0.57 2.63 7.57
C VAL A 141 0.54 3.68 7.69
N SER A 142 1.04 3.88 8.92
CA SER A 142 2.15 4.80 9.20
C SER A 142 3.41 4.41 8.42
N ASP A 143 4.19 5.40 7.98
CA ASP A 143 5.44 5.07 7.31
C ASP A 143 6.41 4.37 8.26
N HIS A 144 7.24 3.49 7.70
CA HIS A 144 8.22 2.67 8.42
C HIS A 144 7.69 1.68 9.49
N LEU A 145 6.43 1.75 9.92
CA LEU A 145 5.86 0.85 10.92
C LEU A 145 5.17 -0.36 10.28
N LYS A 146 4.86 -1.37 11.09
CA LYS A 146 3.94 -2.46 10.74
C LYS A 146 2.49 -1.94 10.79
N PRO A 147 1.55 -2.54 10.04
CA PRO A 147 0.13 -2.21 10.21
C PRO A 147 -0.38 -2.59 11.60
N LEU A 148 -1.40 -1.86 12.06
CA LEU A 148 -2.14 -2.15 13.28
C LEU A 148 -3.19 -3.25 13.05
N ASN A 149 -3.67 -3.88 14.12
CA ASN A 149 -4.58 -5.02 14.00
C ASN A 149 -5.90 -4.68 13.29
N ASP A 150 -6.47 -3.51 13.56
CA ASP A 150 -7.66 -2.99 12.89
C ASP A 150 -7.43 -2.71 11.39
N GLN A 151 -6.23 -2.26 11.03
CA GLN A 151 -5.82 -2.04 9.64
C GLN A 151 -5.69 -3.36 8.87
N VAL A 152 -5.17 -4.40 9.53
CA VAL A 152 -5.10 -5.75 8.96
C VAL A 152 -6.50 -6.36 8.83
N ASP A 153 -7.36 -6.21 9.84
CA ASP A 153 -8.74 -6.68 9.79
C ASP A 153 -9.53 -6.00 8.65
N LEU A 154 -9.38 -4.68 8.50
CA LEU A 154 -9.97 -3.93 7.40
C LEU A 154 -9.48 -4.46 6.04
N PHE A 155 -8.17 -4.69 5.90
CA PHE A 155 -7.61 -5.23 4.67
C PHE A 155 -8.17 -6.60 4.33
N VAL A 156 -8.05 -7.56 5.25
CA VAL A 156 -8.47 -8.96 5.04
C VAL A 156 -9.96 -9.02 4.72
N SER A 157 -10.80 -8.31 5.48
CA SER A 157 -12.24 -8.27 5.24
C SER A 157 -12.61 -7.62 3.90
N SER A 158 -11.83 -6.64 3.43
CA SER A 158 -12.07 -5.95 2.15
C SER A 158 -11.68 -6.78 0.94
N VAL A 159 -10.68 -7.67 1.06
CA VAL A 159 -10.09 -8.36 -0.10
C VAL A 159 -10.37 -9.86 -0.19
N LYS A 160 -10.83 -10.50 0.90
CA LYS A 160 -11.05 -11.95 0.93
C LYS A 160 -12.09 -12.46 -0.07
N ASP A 161 -13.06 -11.62 -0.42
CA ASP A 161 -14.16 -11.95 -1.34
C ASP A 161 -14.03 -11.20 -2.68
N THR A 162 -12.85 -10.66 -2.98
CA THR A 162 -12.58 -9.96 -4.24
C THR A 162 -12.81 -10.90 -5.44
N PRO A 163 -13.56 -10.49 -6.47
CA PRO A 163 -13.74 -11.30 -7.67
C PRO A 163 -12.41 -11.65 -8.33
N LYS A 164 -12.28 -12.89 -8.83
CA LYS A 164 -11.01 -13.43 -9.35
C LYS A 164 -10.35 -12.60 -10.45
N ASP A 165 -11.14 -11.88 -11.25
CA ASP A 165 -10.66 -11.06 -12.36
C ASP A 165 -10.28 -9.61 -11.97
N THR A 166 -10.52 -9.23 -10.71
CA THR A 166 -10.22 -7.89 -10.21
C THR A 166 -8.73 -7.74 -9.90
N TRP A 167 -8.13 -6.65 -10.36
CA TRP A 167 -6.77 -6.29 -10.04
C TRP A 167 -6.68 -5.40 -8.79
N LEU A 168 -5.74 -5.71 -7.90
CA LEU A 168 -5.42 -4.84 -6.76
C LEU A 168 -4.10 -4.10 -7.03
N TYR A 169 -4.16 -2.76 -7.05
CA TYR A 169 -2.98 -1.92 -7.19
C TYR A 169 -2.59 -1.36 -5.82
N PHE A 170 -1.49 -1.85 -5.25
CA PHE A 170 -1.00 -1.42 -3.95
C PHE A 170 -0.02 -0.26 -4.11
N HIS A 171 -0.22 0.82 -3.35
CA HIS A 171 0.79 1.86 -3.32
C HIS A 171 0.97 2.49 -1.95
N CYS A 172 2.13 3.09 -1.79
CA CYS A 172 2.41 4.03 -0.72
C CYS A 172 3.12 5.24 -1.33
N ARG A 173 3.97 5.92 -0.57
CA ARG A 173 4.77 7.00 -1.13
C ARG A 173 5.82 6.51 -2.14
N ALA A 174 6.70 5.60 -1.70
CA ALA A 174 7.84 5.14 -2.50
C ALA A 174 7.58 3.80 -3.24
N GLY A 175 6.49 3.10 -2.94
CA GLY A 175 6.22 1.77 -3.50
C GLY A 175 7.12 0.65 -2.97
N ILE A 176 7.71 0.84 -1.78
CA ILE A 176 8.73 -0.06 -1.23
C ILE A 176 8.18 -0.79 0.00
N GLY A 177 8.22 -0.15 1.18
CA GLY A 177 7.95 -0.81 2.46
C GLY A 177 6.51 -1.32 2.59
N ARG A 178 5.56 -0.38 2.76
CA ARG A 178 4.12 -0.68 2.92
C ARG A 178 3.57 -1.49 1.74
N THR A 179 3.88 -1.07 0.50
CA THR A 179 3.49 -1.79 -0.72
C THR A 179 3.93 -3.25 -0.71
N THR A 180 5.22 -3.54 -0.49
CA THR A 180 5.70 -4.93 -0.50
C THR A 180 5.08 -5.73 0.63
N THR A 181 4.88 -5.13 1.82
CA THR A 181 4.22 -5.81 2.94
C THR A 181 2.81 -6.26 2.59
N PHE A 182 1.98 -5.39 2.01
CA PHE A 182 0.60 -5.74 1.67
C PHE A 182 0.50 -6.66 0.44
N MET A 183 1.41 -6.54 -0.52
CA MET A 183 1.50 -7.51 -1.63
C MET A 183 1.85 -8.91 -1.10
N ALA A 184 2.81 -9.02 -0.17
CA ALA A 184 3.14 -10.28 0.49
C ALA A 184 1.98 -10.81 1.33
N MET A 185 1.26 -9.96 2.06
CA MET A 185 0.06 -10.37 2.80
C MET A 185 -1.01 -10.94 1.86
N TYR A 186 -1.29 -10.28 0.74
CA TYR A 186 -2.27 -10.78 -0.23
C TYR A 186 -1.83 -12.12 -0.83
N ASP A 187 -0.54 -12.27 -1.12
CA ASP A 187 0.05 -13.50 -1.58
C ASP A 187 -0.14 -14.65 -0.57
N MET A 188 0.16 -14.39 0.71
CA MET A 188 -0.03 -15.35 1.81
C MET A 188 -1.49 -15.78 1.94
N MET A 189 -2.45 -14.86 1.80
CA MET A 189 -3.88 -15.19 1.88
C MET A 189 -4.31 -16.23 0.83
N HIS A 190 -3.64 -16.26 -0.32
CA HIS A 190 -3.97 -17.16 -1.44
C HIS A 190 -3.11 -18.43 -1.48
N ASN A 191 -1.86 -18.34 -1.04
CA ASN A 191 -0.85 -19.36 -1.32
C ASN A 191 -0.15 -19.95 -0.08
N ALA A 192 -0.39 -19.44 1.14
CA ALA A 192 0.33 -19.92 2.33
C ALA A 192 0.10 -21.41 2.68
N LYS A 193 -0.92 -22.05 2.10
CA LYS A 193 -1.17 -23.50 2.27
C LYS A 193 -0.24 -24.37 1.41
N THR A 194 0.29 -23.84 0.32
CA THR A 194 1.09 -24.62 -0.67
C THR A 194 2.49 -24.02 -0.92
N VAL A 195 2.70 -22.75 -0.57
CA VAL A 195 3.96 -22.03 -0.78
C VAL A 195 4.55 -21.62 0.56
N SER A 196 5.86 -21.87 0.74
CA SER A 196 6.57 -21.55 1.98
C SER A 196 6.66 -20.04 2.23
N PHE A 197 6.82 -19.66 3.50
CA PHE A 197 7.07 -18.27 3.89
C PHE A 197 8.26 -17.66 3.14
N ASP A 198 9.38 -18.38 3.10
CA ASP A 198 10.62 -17.91 2.48
C ASP A 198 10.44 -17.70 0.97
N ASP A 199 9.70 -18.58 0.29
CA ASP A 199 9.39 -18.42 -1.14
C ASP A 199 8.50 -17.21 -1.42
N ILE A 200 7.47 -16.97 -0.58
CA ILE A 200 6.61 -15.79 -0.72
C ILE A 200 7.43 -14.51 -0.53
N VAL A 201 8.24 -14.42 0.53
CA VAL A 201 9.08 -13.22 0.75
C VAL A 201 10.08 -13.04 -0.39
N LYS A 202 10.73 -14.12 -0.83
CA LYS A 202 11.71 -14.08 -1.90
C LYS A 202 11.08 -13.67 -3.23
N ARG A 203 9.93 -14.23 -3.62
CA ARG A 203 9.30 -13.91 -4.91
C ARG A 203 8.76 -12.48 -4.97
N GLN A 204 8.25 -11.95 -3.85
CA GLN A 204 7.86 -10.54 -3.74
C GLN A 204 9.07 -9.59 -3.89
N PHE A 205 10.23 -9.97 -3.34
CA PHE A 205 11.48 -9.26 -3.59
C PHE A 205 11.94 -9.35 -5.06
N LEU A 206 11.84 -10.53 -5.67
CA LEU A 206 12.26 -10.76 -7.06
C LEU A 206 11.45 -9.95 -8.08
N ILE A 207 10.16 -9.68 -7.82
CA ILE A 207 9.30 -8.86 -8.68
C ILE A 207 9.45 -7.34 -8.44
N GLY A 208 10.42 -6.91 -7.63
CA GLY A 208 10.78 -5.51 -7.44
C GLY A 208 10.40 -4.90 -6.09
N GLY A 209 9.85 -5.69 -5.17
CA GLY A 209 9.64 -5.28 -3.79
C GLY A 209 10.94 -5.17 -2.98
N THR A 210 10.80 -4.89 -1.68
CA THR A 210 11.92 -4.96 -0.73
C THR A 210 12.00 -6.33 -0.04
N ASN A 211 13.19 -6.73 0.38
CA ASN A 211 13.31 -7.89 1.26
C ASN A 211 12.70 -7.54 2.63
N LEU A 212 11.62 -8.22 3.00
CA LEU A 212 10.85 -7.94 4.22
C LEU A 212 11.50 -8.48 5.50
N VAL A 213 12.47 -9.39 5.39
CA VAL A 213 13.12 -10.06 6.54
C VAL A 213 14.61 -9.79 6.66
N ASP A 214 15.21 -9.05 5.71
CA ASP A 214 16.62 -8.64 5.79
C ASP A 214 16.80 -7.48 6.78
N CYS A 215 17.40 -7.80 7.93
CA CYS A 215 17.72 -6.86 9.00
C CYS A 215 19.22 -6.49 9.05
N THR A 216 20.00 -6.74 7.99
CA THR A 216 21.46 -6.54 8.03
C THR A 216 21.91 -5.07 8.05
N LYS A 217 21.14 -4.15 7.42
CA LYS A 217 21.45 -2.70 7.38
C LYS A 217 20.22 -1.76 7.44
N PRO A 218 19.21 -1.98 8.30
CA PRO A 218 18.07 -1.09 8.37
C PRO A 218 18.45 0.26 8.99
N ARG A 219 17.94 1.36 8.41
CA ARG A 219 18.02 2.71 9.02
C ARG A 219 17.36 2.75 10.41
N ASN A 220 16.30 1.94 10.59
CA ASN A 220 15.47 1.83 11.79
C ASN A 220 15.31 0.35 12.20
N LYS A 221 16.34 -0.23 12.84
CA LYS A 221 16.43 -1.68 13.10
C LYS A 221 15.20 -2.28 13.81
N LYS A 222 14.74 -1.64 14.89
CA LYS A 222 13.60 -2.13 15.68
C LYS A 222 12.32 -2.23 14.84
N GLN A 223 11.98 -1.17 14.10
CA GLN A 223 10.78 -1.13 13.27
C GLN A 223 10.82 -2.16 12.12
N HIS A 224 12.02 -2.40 11.57
CA HIS A 224 12.21 -3.47 10.59
C HIS A 224 12.02 -4.86 11.19
N GLU A 225 12.57 -5.12 12.37
CA GLU A 225 12.38 -6.39 13.10
C GLU A 225 10.90 -6.61 13.46
N GLU A 226 10.22 -5.59 13.97
CA GLU A 226 8.78 -5.65 14.28
C GLU A 226 7.93 -5.96 13.03
N ARG A 227 8.30 -5.39 11.87
CA ARG A 227 7.63 -5.68 10.60
C ARG A 227 7.91 -7.10 10.12
N ALA A 228 9.16 -7.57 10.20
CA ALA A 228 9.52 -8.93 9.84
C ALA A 228 8.76 -9.96 10.69
N GLU A 229 8.69 -9.74 12.00
CA GLU A 229 7.93 -10.60 12.91
C GLU A 229 6.43 -10.54 12.64
N PHE A 230 5.89 -9.36 12.33
CA PHE A 230 4.51 -9.24 11.87
C PHE A 230 4.23 -10.09 10.63
N VAL A 231 5.07 -9.98 9.59
CA VAL A 231 4.89 -10.71 8.33
C VAL A 231 4.96 -12.23 8.53
N LYS A 232 5.84 -12.72 9.43
CA LYS A 232 5.87 -14.14 9.84
C LYS A 232 4.59 -14.58 10.54
N LYS A 233 4.10 -13.80 11.50
CA LYS A 233 2.84 -14.11 12.22
C LYS A 233 1.64 -14.06 11.27
N PHE A 234 1.61 -13.12 10.33
CA PHE A 234 0.55 -13.04 9.32
C PHE A 234 0.55 -14.25 8.37
N TYR A 235 1.73 -14.75 8.01
CA TYR A 235 1.85 -16.02 7.30
C TYR A 235 1.23 -17.17 8.11
N GLN A 236 1.53 -17.28 9.41
CA GLN A 236 0.93 -18.31 10.27
C GLN A 236 -0.59 -18.18 10.33
N TYR A 237 -1.13 -16.96 10.48
CA TYR A 237 -2.57 -16.71 10.40
C TYR A 237 -3.19 -17.23 9.09
N CYS A 238 -2.56 -16.95 7.94
CA CYS A 238 -3.04 -17.44 6.64
C CYS A 238 -2.87 -18.96 6.48
N HIS A 239 -1.78 -19.51 7.00
CA HIS A 239 -1.47 -20.94 6.95
C HIS A 239 -2.41 -21.75 7.84
N ASP A 240 -2.82 -21.22 9.00
CA ASP A 240 -3.72 -21.90 9.94
C ASP A 240 -5.19 -21.71 9.55
N ASN A 241 -5.51 -20.67 8.77
CA ASN A 241 -6.87 -20.34 8.35
C ASN A 241 -7.58 -21.53 7.70
N ASN A 242 -8.78 -21.85 8.20
CA ASN A 242 -9.63 -22.93 7.69
C ASN A 242 -11.11 -22.53 7.59
N ASP A 243 -11.44 -21.28 7.92
CA ASP A 243 -12.82 -20.78 7.99
C ASP A 243 -13.15 -19.73 6.92
N GLY A 244 -12.21 -19.48 5.99
CA GLY A 244 -12.34 -18.47 4.96
C GLY A 244 -12.18 -17.05 5.50
N PHE A 245 -11.27 -16.86 6.47
CA PHE A 245 -11.05 -15.57 7.13
C PHE A 245 -12.32 -15.02 7.80
N LYS A 246 -13.09 -15.90 8.45
CA LYS A 246 -14.18 -15.51 9.38
C LYS A 246 -13.61 -15.09 10.72
N THR A 247 -12.61 -15.83 11.22
CA THR A 247 -11.79 -15.39 12.35
C THR A 247 -10.90 -14.25 11.89
N THR A 248 -11.09 -13.06 12.46
CA THR A 248 -10.30 -11.88 12.10
C THR A 248 -8.85 -12.03 12.57
N TRP A 249 -7.94 -11.22 12.01
CA TRP A 249 -6.55 -11.21 12.44
C TRP A 249 -6.44 -10.83 13.92
N SER A 250 -7.17 -9.81 14.36
CA SER A 250 -7.19 -9.41 15.77
C SER A 250 -7.69 -10.52 16.70
N GLN A 251 -8.72 -11.27 16.30
CA GLN A 251 -9.22 -12.43 17.05
C GLN A 251 -8.19 -13.55 17.12
N TRP A 252 -7.54 -13.87 16.00
CA TRP A 252 -6.49 -14.89 15.95
C TRP A 252 -5.29 -14.49 16.83
N CYS A 253 -4.86 -13.23 16.80
CA CYS A 253 -3.81 -12.72 17.68
C CYS A 253 -4.19 -12.88 19.16
N LYS A 254 -5.42 -12.52 19.53
CA LYS A 254 -5.92 -12.68 20.90
C LYS A 254 -5.93 -14.14 21.34
N ASN A 255 -6.38 -15.06 20.48
CA ASN A 255 -6.44 -16.49 20.79
C ASN A 255 -5.05 -17.13 20.95
N ASN A 256 -4.02 -16.55 20.31
CA ASN A 256 -2.64 -17.04 20.35
C ASN A 256 -1.71 -16.20 21.25
N ASN A 257 -2.26 -15.27 22.05
CA ASN A 257 -1.50 -14.37 22.93
C ASN A 257 -0.41 -13.56 22.19
N ILE A 258 -0.71 -13.14 20.97
CA ILE A 258 0.19 -12.33 20.13
C ILE A 258 -0.08 -10.85 20.39
N GLN A 259 0.96 -10.14 20.82
CA GLN A 259 1.00 -8.67 20.90
C GLN A 259 1.29 -8.04 19.53
#